data_AF-A0A251XP05-F1
#
_entry.id   AF-A0A251XP05-F1
#
_cell.length_a   1.000
_cell.length_b   1.000
_cell.length_c   1.000
_cell.angle_alpha   90.00
_cell.angle_beta   90.00
_cell.angle_gamma   90.00
#
_symmetry.space_group_name_H-M   'P 1'
#
loop_
_entity.id
_entity.type
_entity.pdbx_description
1 polymer ?
#
loop_
_entity_poly.entity_id
_entity_poly.type
_entity_poly.pdbx_seq_one_letter_code
_entity_poly.pdbx_strand_id
1 'polypeptide(L)'
;MWLRDDLRVADNPALHAAVERGEPIVVLYVLDEESDGIRPLGGAARWWLHMSLSRLAESLRELGSDLVLRRGKAADVVDDLVREIGAGAVLWNRRYGGAEIAVDTAIKKDLGDRGLDVRSFQGSLLVEPWTVTNKQGEPFRVYTPFWKAAQEREEPRKPLPRRRSSTRRGRHPARTISTAGGCCRRSPTGRPASASRAIPARQPACSASRTSSTTSSRTTPPSATSPRR
;
A
#
# COMPACT_ATOMS: atom_id res chain seq x y z
N MET A 1 -3.40 -7.24 -14.73
CA MET A 1 -2.39 -7.21 -13.66
C MET A 1 -2.86 -6.24 -12.58
N TRP A 2 -3.02 -6.67 -11.33
CA TRP A 2 -3.49 -5.84 -10.23
C TRP A 2 -2.35 -5.57 -9.22
N LEU A 3 -1.96 -4.29 -9.14
CA LEU A 3 -0.93 -3.76 -8.23
C LEU A 3 -1.57 -3.19 -6.95
N ARG A 4 -0.88 -3.40 -5.83
CA ARG A 4 -1.26 -2.94 -4.49
C ARG A 4 -0.03 -2.33 -3.83
N ASP A 5 0.63 -3.05 -2.93
CA ASP A 5 1.84 -2.58 -2.24
C ASP A 5 3.12 -2.77 -3.08
N ASP A 6 3.00 -3.41 -4.23
CA ASP A 6 4.06 -3.79 -5.16
C ASP A 6 4.21 -2.80 -6.32
N LEU A 7 4.29 -1.50 -6.02
CA LEU A 7 4.36 -0.39 -6.99
C LEU A 7 5.69 -0.30 -7.75
N ARG A 8 6.06 -1.38 -8.45
CA ARG A 8 7.32 -1.51 -9.17
C ARG A 8 7.15 -2.31 -10.46
N VAL A 9 7.99 -1.98 -11.44
CA VAL A 9 8.09 -2.70 -12.72
C VAL A 9 9.18 -3.78 -12.66
N ALA A 10 10.34 -3.45 -12.08
CA ALA A 10 11.43 -4.40 -11.91
C ALA A 10 11.10 -5.39 -10.79
N ASP A 11 11.62 -6.61 -10.91
CA ASP A 11 11.44 -7.68 -9.92
C ASP A 11 9.98 -7.88 -9.47
N ASN A 12 9.05 -7.85 -10.42
CA ASN A 12 7.63 -8.08 -10.19
C ASN A 12 7.19 -9.39 -10.85
N PRO A 13 7.11 -10.51 -10.11
CA PRO A 13 6.77 -11.83 -10.66
C PRO A 13 5.41 -11.88 -11.34
N ALA A 14 4.39 -11.24 -10.76
CA ALA A 14 3.06 -11.20 -11.36
C ALA A 14 3.03 -10.38 -12.67
N LEU A 15 3.75 -9.27 -12.74
CA LEU A 15 3.90 -8.49 -13.97
C LEU A 15 4.72 -9.26 -15.02
N HIS A 16 5.78 -9.93 -14.60
CA HIS A 16 6.63 -10.74 -15.47
C HIS A 16 5.84 -11.91 -16.06
N ALA A 17 5.08 -12.64 -15.24
CA ALA A 17 4.17 -13.68 -15.71
C ALA A 17 3.10 -13.13 -16.66
N ALA A 18 2.56 -11.93 -16.41
CA ALA A 18 1.60 -11.29 -17.32
C ALA A 18 2.24 -10.99 -18.71
N VAL A 19 3.50 -10.53 -18.73
CA VAL A 19 4.25 -10.29 -19.98
C VAL A 19 4.53 -11.60 -20.72
N GLU A 20 4.85 -12.69 -20.01
CA GLU A 20 5.13 -13.98 -20.62
C GLU A 20 3.91 -14.62 -21.31
N ARG A 21 2.69 -14.22 -20.93
CA ARG A 21 1.47 -14.63 -21.64
C ARG A 21 1.36 -14.07 -23.05
N GLY A 22 2.02 -12.95 -23.35
CA GLY A 22 1.96 -12.30 -24.66
C GLY A 22 0.60 -11.68 -25.03
N GLU A 23 -0.33 -11.57 -24.08
CA GLU A 23 -1.65 -10.95 -24.26
C GLU A 23 -1.63 -9.45 -23.92
N PRO A 24 -2.62 -8.64 -24.36
CA PRO A 24 -2.75 -7.25 -23.93
C PRO A 24 -2.90 -7.13 -22.41
N ILE A 25 -2.08 -6.28 -21.78
CA ILE A 25 -2.05 -6.14 -20.32
C ILE A 25 -2.69 -4.81 -19.92
N VAL A 26 -3.64 -4.88 -18.99
CA VAL A 26 -4.10 -3.71 -18.23
C VAL A 26 -3.50 -3.77 -16.83
N VAL A 27 -2.81 -2.70 -16.44
CA VAL A 27 -2.24 -2.55 -15.09
C VAL A 27 -3.21 -1.71 -14.26
N LEU A 28 -3.75 -2.30 -13.20
CA LEU A 28 -4.73 -1.70 -12.31
C LEU A 28 -4.10 -1.42 -10.94
N TYR A 29 -4.39 -0.25 -10.38
CA TYR A 29 -4.27 0.02 -8.94
C TYR A 29 -5.65 0.43 -8.40
N VAL A 30 -6.05 -0.17 -7.27
CA VAL A 30 -7.29 0.14 -6.58
C VAL A 30 -6.96 0.76 -5.23
N LEU A 31 -7.42 1.99 -5.00
CA LEU A 31 -7.43 2.57 -3.67
C LEU A 31 -8.62 1.99 -2.90
N ASP A 32 -8.35 0.94 -2.13
CA ASP A 32 -9.33 0.27 -1.29
C ASP A 32 -9.30 0.83 0.14
N GLU A 33 -10.38 1.50 0.52
CA GLU A 33 -10.60 2.02 1.88
C GLU A 33 -11.96 1.53 2.42
N GLU A 34 -12.59 0.57 1.74
CA GLU A 34 -13.98 0.16 1.95
C GLU A 34 -14.12 -1.33 2.27
N SER A 35 -13.17 -2.17 1.86
CA SER A 35 -13.18 -3.60 2.18
C SER A 35 -13.02 -3.84 3.69
N ASP A 36 -13.71 -4.87 4.19
CA ASP A 36 -13.73 -5.22 5.60
C ASP A 36 -12.32 -5.51 6.14
N GLY A 37 -11.98 -4.84 7.24
CA GLY A 37 -10.69 -5.00 7.93
C GLY A 37 -9.51 -4.29 7.24
N ILE A 38 -9.69 -3.69 6.06
CA ILE A 38 -8.67 -2.86 5.43
C ILE A 38 -8.67 -1.49 6.10
N ARG A 39 -7.50 -1.12 6.66
CA ARG A 39 -7.33 0.15 7.35
C ARG A 39 -7.06 1.27 6.33
N PRO A 40 -7.77 2.41 6.41
CA PRO A 40 -7.51 3.53 5.50
C PRO A 40 -6.09 4.09 5.70
N LEU A 41 -5.54 4.64 4.61
CA LEU A 41 -4.20 5.18 4.62
C LEU A 41 -4.15 6.54 5.36
N GLY A 42 -3.12 6.74 6.18
CA GLY A 42 -2.83 8.03 6.80
C GLY A 42 -2.35 9.07 5.79
N GLY A 43 -2.35 10.36 6.17
CA GLY A 43 -1.97 11.46 5.28
C GLY A 43 -0.57 11.33 4.67
N ALA A 44 0.43 10.99 5.48
CA ALA A 44 1.80 10.76 5.00
C ALA A 44 1.88 9.59 4.00
N ALA A 45 1.17 8.49 4.26
CA ALA A 45 1.11 7.34 3.37
C ALA A 45 0.44 7.68 2.04
N ARG A 46 -0.64 8.49 2.06
CA ARG A 46 -1.30 8.98 0.83
C ARG A 46 -0.39 9.87 -0.01
N TRP A 47 0.42 10.73 0.63
CA TRP A 47 1.39 11.55 -0.08
C TRP A 47 2.45 10.70 -0.77
N TRP A 48 3.03 9.72 -0.04
CA TRP A 48 3.98 8.77 -0.62
C TRP A 48 3.37 7.97 -1.77
N LEU A 49 2.14 7.51 -1.59
CA LEU A 49 1.40 6.74 -2.58
C LEU A 49 1.19 7.56 -3.86
N HIS A 50 0.78 8.82 -3.75
CA HIS A 50 0.59 9.70 -4.90
C HIS A 50 1.87 9.84 -5.74
N MET A 51 3.01 10.07 -5.07
CA MET A 51 4.31 10.19 -5.73
C MET A 51 4.73 8.86 -6.38
N SER A 52 4.52 7.75 -5.68
CA SER A 52 4.84 6.40 -6.17
C SER A 52 4.02 6.03 -7.41
N LEU A 53 2.71 6.28 -7.39
CA LEU A 53 1.83 6.02 -8.54
C LEU A 53 2.17 6.90 -9.74
N SER A 54 2.55 8.16 -9.50
CA SER A 54 2.96 9.08 -10.58
C SER A 54 4.21 8.57 -11.29
N ARG A 55 5.24 8.16 -10.53
CA ARG A 55 6.48 7.57 -11.09
C ARG A 55 6.25 6.22 -11.76
N LEU A 56 5.37 5.40 -11.19
CA LEU A 56 5.00 4.12 -11.78
C LEU A 56 4.28 4.32 -13.12
N ALA A 57 3.37 5.29 -13.22
CA ALA A 57 2.68 5.61 -14.47
C ALA A 57 3.66 6.08 -15.56
N GLU A 58 4.64 6.91 -15.21
CA GLU A 58 5.74 7.29 -16.13
C GLU A 58 6.51 6.06 -16.60
N SER A 59 6.94 5.21 -15.67
CA SER A 59 7.72 3.99 -15.96
C SER A 59 6.95 3.00 -16.84
N LEU A 60 5.63 2.90 -16.67
CA LEU A 60 4.77 2.04 -17.49
C LEU A 60 4.58 2.61 -18.89
N ARG A 61 4.46 3.94 -19.03
CA ARG A 61 4.33 4.60 -20.34
C ARG A 61 5.58 4.42 -21.19
N GLU A 62 6.77 4.46 -20.59
CA GLU A 62 8.03 4.12 -21.26
C GLU A 62 8.03 2.69 -21.85
N LEU A 63 7.23 1.80 -21.26
CA LEU A 63 7.06 0.42 -21.70
C LEU A 63 5.86 0.24 -22.63
N GLY A 64 5.11 1.31 -22.91
CA GLY A 64 3.94 1.29 -23.78
C GLY A 64 2.64 0.83 -23.11
N SER A 65 2.58 0.83 -21.78
CA SER A 65 1.37 0.54 -20.99
C SER A 65 0.91 1.76 -20.20
N ASP A 66 -0.39 1.86 -19.95
CA ASP A 66 -0.95 2.86 -19.04
C ASP A 66 -1.34 2.22 -17.70
N LEU A 67 -1.34 3.05 -16.65
CA LEU A 67 -1.82 2.68 -15.31
C LEU A 67 -3.28 3.12 -15.15
N VAL A 68 -4.15 2.16 -14.87
CA VAL A 68 -5.56 2.39 -14.53
C VAL A 68 -5.68 2.56 -13.02
N LEU A 69 -6.25 3.69 -12.61
CA LEU A 69 -6.55 3.98 -11.21
C LEU A 69 -8.06 3.88 -10.99
N ARG A 70 -8.46 3.17 -9.94
CA ARG A 70 -9.83 3.07 -9.46
C ARG A 70 -9.84 3.23 -7.94
N ARG A 71 -11.02 3.52 -7.38
CA ARG A 71 -11.25 3.61 -5.94
C ARG A 71 -12.54 2.87 -5.61
N GLY A 72 -12.57 2.19 -4.48
CA GLY A 72 -13.73 1.46 -3.99
C GLY A 72 -13.33 0.10 -3.44
N LYS A 73 -14.33 -0.69 -3.07
CA LYS A 73 -14.15 -2.08 -2.65
C LYS A 73 -13.42 -2.89 -3.73
N ALA A 74 -12.34 -3.56 -3.37
CA ALA A 74 -11.48 -4.24 -4.35
C ALA A 74 -12.23 -5.31 -5.17
N ALA A 75 -13.12 -6.07 -4.54
CA ALA A 75 -13.89 -7.11 -5.23
C ALA A 75 -14.75 -6.53 -6.37
N ASP A 76 -15.51 -5.49 -6.06
CA ASP A 76 -16.45 -4.86 -7.00
C ASP A 76 -15.68 -4.20 -8.15
N VAL A 77 -14.63 -3.44 -7.82
CA VAL A 77 -13.81 -2.73 -8.81
C VAL A 77 -13.08 -3.70 -9.76
N VAL A 78 -12.54 -4.80 -9.23
CA VAL A 78 -11.84 -5.80 -10.04
C VAL A 78 -12.85 -6.53 -10.94
N ASP A 79 -14.01 -6.91 -10.41
CA ASP A 79 -15.07 -7.56 -11.18
C ASP A 79 -15.59 -6.67 -12.32
N ASP A 80 -15.88 -5.41 -12.02
CA ASP A 80 -16.34 -4.43 -13.01
C ASP A 80 -15.31 -4.25 -14.12
N LEU A 81 -14.03 -4.11 -13.77
CA LEU A 81 -12.98 -3.95 -14.78
C LEU A 81 -12.83 -5.22 -15.63
N VAL A 82 -12.88 -6.40 -15.01
CA VAL A 82 -12.81 -7.69 -15.71
C VAL A 82 -13.91 -7.79 -16.76
N ARG A 83 -15.15 -7.40 -16.40
CA ARG A 83 -16.29 -7.35 -17.33
C ARG A 83 -16.10 -6.30 -18.41
N GLU A 84 -15.64 -5.10 -18.05
CA GLU A 84 -15.45 -3.96 -18.95
C GLU A 84 -14.45 -4.28 -20.09
N ILE A 85 -13.35 -4.98 -19.77
CA ILE A 85 -12.29 -5.27 -20.75
C ILE A 85 -12.34 -6.70 -21.30
N GLY A 86 -13.24 -7.54 -20.80
CA GLY A 86 -13.30 -8.96 -21.14
C GLY A 86 -12.01 -9.72 -20.77
N ALA A 87 -11.47 -9.46 -19.59
CA ALA A 87 -10.20 -10.06 -19.16
C ALA A 87 -10.33 -11.57 -18.98
N GLY A 88 -9.44 -12.35 -19.61
CA GLY A 88 -9.35 -13.81 -19.40
C GLY A 88 -8.50 -14.23 -18.19
N ALA A 89 -7.70 -13.31 -17.64
CA ALA A 89 -6.81 -13.60 -16.52
C ALA A 89 -6.60 -12.41 -15.58
N VAL A 90 -6.49 -12.71 -14.29
CA VAL A 90 -6.15 -11.72 -13.26
C VAL A 90 -4.93 -12.22 -12.48
N LEU A 91 -3.85 -11.42 -12.49
CA LEU A 91 -2.59 -11.77 -11.86
C LEU A 91 -2.22 -10.70 -10.82
N TRP A 92 -1.68 -11.13 -9.68
CA TRP A 92 -1.23 -10.25 -8.59
C TRP A 92 -0.15 -10.87 -7.70
N ASN A 93 0.59 -10.06 -6.94
CA ASN A 93 1.56 -10.57 -5.94
C ASN A 93 0.89 -10.74 -4.56
N ARG A 94 1.18 -11.81 -3.83
CA ARG A 94 0.56 -12.13 -2.53
C ARG A 94 0.82 -11.05 -1.47
N ARG A 95 -0.21 -10.78 -0.66
CA ARG A 95 -0.13 -10.04 0.60
C ARG A 95 -0.35 -11.00 1.77
N TYR A 96 0.11 -10.62 2.95
CA TYR A 96 0.16 -11.52 4.12
C TYR A 96 -0.62 -10.98 5.32
N GLY A 97 -1.27 -9.82 5.22
CA GLY A 97 -2.18 -9.34 6.25
C GLY A 97 -3.49 -10.13 6.25
N GLY A 98 -4.06 -10.42 7.42
CA GLY A 98 -5.25 -11.27 7.55
C GLY A 98 -6.45 -10.79 6.73
N ALA A 99 -6.78 -9.50 6.80
CA ALA A 99 -7.87 -8.90 6.01
C ALA A 99 -7.57 -8.95 4.50
N GLU A 100 -6.32 -8.69 4.11
CA GLU A 100 -5.88 -8.72 2.71
C GLU A 100 -5.96 -10.12 2.12
N ILE A 101 -5.56 -11.14 2.88
CA ILE A 101 -5.69 -12.55 2.50
C ILE A 101 -7.17 -12.91 2.33
N ALA A 102 -8.05 -12.47 3.24
CA ALA A 102 -9.47 -12.76 3.15
C ALA A 102 -10.10 -12.17 1.86
N VAL A 103 -9.79 -10.91 1.56
CA VAL A 103 -10.22 -10.23 0.33
C VAL A 103 -9.66 -10.94 -0.91
N ASP A 104 -8.35 -11.18 -0.97
CA ASP A 104 -7.70 -11.83 -2.11
C ASP A 104 -8.25 -13.27 -2.32
N THR A 105 -8.57 -13.99 -1.24
CA THR A 105 -9.14 -15.35 -1.30
C THR A 105 -10.57 -15.33 -1.85
N ALA A 106 -11.40 -14.40 -1.38
CA ALA A 106 -12.77 -14.25 -1.87
C ALA A 106 -12.80 -13.91 -3.37
N ILE A 107 -11.98 -12.95 -3.80
CA ILE A 107 -11.87 -12.55 -5.21
C ILE A 107 -11.35 -13.71 -6.07
N LYS A 108 -10.31 -14.41 -5.61
CA LYS A 108 -9.76 -15.56 -6.35
C LYS A 108 -10.79 -16.66 -6.53
N LYS A 109 -11.59 -16.95 -5.50
CA LYS A 109 -12.65 -17.94 -5.57
C LYS A 109 -13.73 -17.52 -6.56
N ASP A 110 -14.29 -16.32 -6.44
CA ASP A 110 -15.36 -15.83 -7.32
C ASP A 110 -14.97 -15.87 -8.80
N LEU A 111 -13.81 -15.29 -9.13
CA LEU A 111 -13.32 -15.23 -10.50
C LEU A 111 -12.94 -16.61 -11.04
N GLY A 112 -12.39 -17.49 -10.18
CA GLY A 112 -12.06 -18.86 -10.52
C GLY A 112 -13.31 -19.72 -10.81
N ASP A 113 -14.36 -19.58 -10.01
CA ASP A 113 -15.64 -20.26 -10.20
C ASP A 113 -16.30 -19.87 -11.53
N ARG A 114 -15.97 -18.69 -12.06
CA ARG A 114 -16.39 -18.17 -13.39
C ARG A 114 -15.47 -18.57 -14.54
N GLY A 115 -14.44 -19.37 -14.28
CA GLY A 115 -13.52 -19.89 -15.29
C GLY A 115 -12.39 -18.95 -15.70
N LEU A 116 -12.13 -17.86 -14.95
CA LEU A 116 -10.99 -16.99 -15.22
C LEU A 116 -9.68 -17.57 -14.66
N ASP A 117 -8.57 -17.32 -15.35
CA ASP A 117 -7.25 -17.72 -14.85
C ASP A 117 -6.75 -16.71 -13.80
N VAL A 118 -6.83 -17.09 -12.52
CA VAL A 118 -6.43 -16.23 -11.40
C VAL A 118 -5.18 -16.76 -10.72
N ARG A 119 -4.09 -15.99 -10.79
CA ARG A 119 -2.78 -16.40 -10.24
C ARG A 119 -2.21 -15.40 -9.25
N SER A 120 -1.70 -15.92 -8.14
CA SER A 120 -1.00 -15.13 -7.13
C SER A 120 0.44 -15.60 -6.96
N PHE A 121 1.38 -14.65 -6.92
CA PHE A 121 2.82 -14.91 -6.93
C PHE A 121 3.49 -14.41 -5.65
N GLN A 122 4.56 -15.08 -5.23
CA GLN A 122 5.42 -14.60 -4.14
C GLN A 122 6.21 -13.38 -4.62
N GLY A 123 5.97 -12.20 -4.03
CA GLY A 123 6.62 -10.96 -4.46
C GLY A 123 7.20 -10.09 -3.36
N SER A 124 6.73 -10.21 -2.12
CA SER A 124 7.10 -9.30 -1.02
C SER A 124 8.02 -9.93 0.03
N LEU A 125 8.11 -11.26 0.06
CA LEU A 125 8.92 -12.01 1.02
C LEU A 125 9.97 -12.84 0.28
N LEU A 126 11.16 -12.95 0.85
CA LEU A 126 12.22 -13.84 0.36
C LEU A 126 11.83 -15.30 0.54
N VAL A 127 11.21 -15.63 1.67
CA VAL A 127 10.80 -16.98 2.04
C VAL A 127 9.35 -16.95 2.51
N GLU A 128 8.56 -17.90 2.03
CA GLU A 128 7.14 -17.99 2.36
C GLU A 128 6.93 -18.44 3.82
N PRO A 129 6.00 -17.85 4.59
CA PRO A 129 5.89 -18.09 6.03
C PRO A 129 5.64 -19.56 6.40
N TRP A 130 4.83 -20.28 5.60
CA TRP A 130 4.54 -21.71 5.81
C TRP A 130 5.69 -22.63 5.42
N THR A 131 6.74 -22.11 4.80
CA THR A 131 7.88 -22.92 4.39
C THR A 131 8.93 -23.04 5.49
N VAL A 132 9.04 -22.09 6.42
CA VAL A 132 10.03 -22.11 7.50
C VAL A 132 9.33 -22.35 8.83
N THR A 133 9.36 -23.61 9.27
CA THR A 133 8.75 -24.06 10.52
C THR A 133 9.80 -24.60 11.49
N ASN A 134 9.46 -24.60 12.78
CA ASN A 134 10.27 -25.29 13.78
C ASN A 134 10.16 -26.83 13.60
N LYS A 135 10.84 -27.58 14.47
CA LYS A 135 10.81 -29.06 14.45
C LYS A 135 9.41 -29.65 14.70
N GLN A 136 8.50 -28.86 15.26
CA GLN A 136 7.11 -29.22 15.54
C GLN A 136 6.15 -28.81 14.40
N GLY A 137 6.65 -28.22 13.30
CA GLY A 137 5.81 -27.75 12.19
C GLY A 137 5.11 -26.41 12.46
N GLU A 138 5.45 -25.70 13.54
CA GLU A 138 4.84 -24.41 13.89
C GLU A 138 5.72 -23.21 13.45
N PRO A 139 5.12 -22.01 13.30
CA PRO A 139 5.89 -20.78 13.07
C PRO A 139 6.84 -20.46 14.23
N PHE A 140 8.00 -19.90 13.90
CA PHE A 140 8.95 -19.45 14.90
C PHE A 140 8.46 -18.22 15.68
N ARG A 141 8.69 -18.21 16.99
CA ARG A 141 8.40 -17.06 17.88
C ARG A 141 9.62 -16.20 18.20
N VAL A 142 10.82 -16.70 17.90
CA VAL A 142 12.10 -16.01 18.15
C VAL A 142 12.86 -15.88 16.84
N TYR A 143 13.45 -14.71 16.60
CA TYR A 143 14.12 -14.38 15.33
C TYR A 143 15.37 -15.23 15.06
N THR A 144 16.25 -15.43 16.04
CA THR A 144 17.51 -16.16 15.84
C THR A 144 17.33 -17.59 15.31
N PRO A 145 16.45 -18.44 15.88
CA PRO A 145 16.22 -19.77 15.33
C PRO A 145 15.52 -19.73 13.97
N PHE A 146 14.63 -18.76 13.73
CA PHE A 146 14.05 -18.52 12.40
C PHE A 146 15.14 -18.23 11.35
N TRP A 147 16.07 -17.32 11.66
CA TRP A 147 17.16 -16.92 10.76
C TRP A 147 18.07 -18.09 10.39
N LYS A 148 18.40 -18.95 11.36
CA LYS A 148 19.19 -20.17 11.10
C LYS A 148 18.44 -21.12 10.17
N ALA A 149 17.18 -21.42 10.48
CA ALA A 149 16.36 -22.29 9.65
C ALA A 149 16.12 -21.73 8.24
N ALA A 150 15.99 -20.41 8.10
CA ALA A 150 15.82 -19.75 6.81
C ALA A 150 17.09 -19.80 5.94
N GLN A 151 18.29 -19.72 6.54
CA GLN A 151 19.56 -19.82 5.80
C GLN A 151 19.88 -21.24 5.33
N GLU A 152 19.38 -22.27 6.01
CA GLU A 152 19.54 -23.67 5.59
C GLU A 152 18.71 -24.01 4.35
N ARG A 153 17.88 -23.07 3.87
CA ARG A 153 17.04 -23.25 2.67
C ARG A 153 17.80 -22.98 1.40
N GLU A 154 17.21 -23.42 0.29
CA GLU A 154 17.64 -23.02 -1.04
C GLU A 154 17.65 -21.50 -1.19
N GLU A 155 18.62 -21.01 -1.96
CA GLU A 155 18.82 -19.59 -2.21
C GLU A 155 17.53 -18.98 -2.79
N PRO A 156 17.11 -17.78 -2.32
CA PRO A 156 15.97 -17.08 -2.89
C PRO A 156 16.13 -16.88 -4.40
N ARG A 157 15.00 -16.82 -5.12
CA ARG A 157 15.05 -16.60 -6.57
C ARG A 157 15.89 -15.37 -6.91
N LYS A 158 16.60 -15.44 -8.03
CA LYS A 158 17.29 -14.26 -8.57
C LYS A 158 16.27 -13.18 -8.96
N PRO A 159 16.63 -11.89 -8.84
CA PRO A 159 15.78 -10.80 -9.26
C PRO A 159 15.37 -10.94 -10.73
N LEU A 160 14.09 -10.70 -11.04
CA LEU A 160 13.62 -10.77 -12.41
C LEU A 160 14.00 -9.48 -13.15
N PRO A 161 14.49 -9.58 -14.40
CA PRO A 161 14.88 -8.41 -15.17
C PRO A 161 13.65 -7.55 -15.49
N ARG A 162 13.87 -6.25 -15.70
CA ARG A 162 12.87 -5.35 -16.28
C ARG A 162 12.60 -5.81 -17.72
N ARG A 163 11.51 -6.54 -17.94
CA ARG A 163 11.07 -6.91 -19.30
C ARG A 163 10.44 -5.71 -19.97
N ARG A 164 10.83 -5.45 -21.23
CA ARG A 164 10.08 -4.56 -22.11
C ARG A 164 8.80 -5.28 -22.50
N SER A 165 7.64 -4.68 -22.25
CA SER A 165 6.40 -5.21 -22.79
C SER A 165 6.39 -5.01 -24.30
N SER A 166 6.33 -6.12 -25.05
CA SER A 166 6.08 -6.11 -26.50
C SER A 166 4.60 -5.89 -26.84
N THR A 167 3.78 -5.50 -25.86
CA THR A 167 2.33 -5.52 -25.97
C THR A 167 1.81 -4.50 -26.97
N ARG A 168 1.05 -5.00 -27.95
CA ARG A 168 0.08 -4.22 -28.73
C ARG A 168 -0.91 -3.58 -27.76
N ARG A 169 -1.04 -2.25 -27.78
CA ARG A 169 -1.90 -1.49 -26.84
C ARG A 169 -3.30 -2.14 -26.77
N GLY A 170 -3.67 -2.61 -25.58
CA GLY A 170 -5.04 -3.07 -25.32
C GLY A 170 -6.01 -1.89 -25.34
N ARG A 171 -7.31 -2.17 -25.51
CA ARG A 171 -8.35 -1.15 -25.43
C ARG A 171 -8.39 -0.62 -24.00
N HIS A 172 -7.87 0.59 -23.76
CA HIS A 172 -7.88 1.20 -22.44
C HIS A 172 -9.29 1.71 -22.14
N PRO A 173 -9.93 1.27 -21.05
CA PRO A 173 -11.17 1.88 -20.60
C PRO A 173 -10.89 3.34 -20.25
N ALA A 174 -11.83 4.23 -20.59
CA ALA A 174 -11.66 5.67 -20.43
C ALA A 174 -11.25 6.02 -18.99
N ARG A 175 -10.33 6.98 -18.86
CA ARG A 175 -9.88 7.56 -17.58
C ARG A 175 -11.05 8.32 -16.93
N THR A 176 -11.99 7.64 -16.29
CA THR A 176 -12.98 8.29 -15.43
C THR A 176 -12.35 8.50 -14.06
N ILE A 177 -11.54 9.55 -13.94
CA ILE A 177 -11.31 10.17 -12.64
C ILE A 177 -12.55 11.04 -12.40
N SER A 178 -13.59 10.47 -11.77
CA SER A 178 -14.68 11.29 -11.24
C SER A 178 -14.15 12.01 -10.00
N THR A 179 -13.46 13.13 -10.22
CA THR A 179 -13.17 14.09 -9.15
C THR A 179 -14.43 14.92 -8.91
N ALA A 180 -15.47 14.32 -8.32
CA ALA A 180 -16.52 15.08 -7.66
C ALA A 180 -15.97 15.57 -6.32
N GLY A 181 -15.25 16.69 -6.38
CA GLY A 181 -14.61 17.34 -5.25
C GLY A 181 -14.29 18.78 -5.62
N GLY A 182 -15.34 19.54 -5.93
CA GLY A 182 -15.24 20.96 -6.22
C GLY A 182 -14.70 21.72 -5.00
N CYS A 183 -13.55 22.35 -5.16
CA CYS A 183 -13.20 23.52 -4.38
C CYS A 183 -12.46 24.51 -5.30
N CYS A 184 -13.18 25.01 -6.31
CA CYS A 184 -12.78 26.18 -7.07
C CYS A 184 -12.88 27.42 -6.18
N ARG A 185 -11.88 27.68 -5.32
CA ARG A 185 -11.65 29.05 -4.85
C ARG A 185 -10.94 29.80 -5.97
N ARG A 186 -11.71 30.60 -6.71
CA ARG A 186 -11.18 31.64 -7.58
C ARG A 186 -10.46 32.68 -6.73
N SER A 187 -9.17 32.85 -6.97
CA SER A 187 -8.40 34.02 -6.54
C SER A 187 -8.73 35.20 -7.47
N PRO A 188 -9.07 36.39 -6.98
CA PRO A 188 -9.00 37.60 -7.80
C PRO A 188 -7.57 38.15 -7.73
N THR A 189 -6.90 38.15 -8.88
CA THR A 189 -5.69 38.90 -9.15
C THR A 189 -5.99 40.40 -9.25
N GLY A 190 -5.22 41.24 -8.55
CA GLY A 190 -5.21 42.70 -8.73
C GLY A 190 -4.11 43.37 -7.89
N ARG A 191 -3.14 43.99 -8.57
CA ARG A 191 -1.88 44.61 -8.08
C ARG A 191 -2.11 45.98 -7.37
N PRO A 192 -1.06 46.58 -6.76
CA PRO A 192 -1.16 47.45 -5.58
C PRO A 192 -1.25 48.96 -5.90
N ALA A 193 -1.67 49.74 -4.89
CA ALA A 193 -1.44 51.18 -4.83
C ALA A 193 -0.98 51.58 -3.42
N SER A 194 0.07 52.40 -3.40
CA SER A 194 0.78 53.02 -2.28
C SER A 194 -0.05 54.08 -1.54
N ALA A 195 0.14 54.23 -0.22
CA ALA A 195 0.46 55.52 0.42
C ALA A 195 0.60 55.39 1.96
N SER A 196 1.81 55.70 2.43
CA SER A 196 2.23 56.34 3.69
C SER A 196 1.20 56.73 4.77
N ARG A 197 1.42 56.29 6.02
CA ARG A 197 1.65 57.18 7.18
C ARG A 197 2.06 56.47 8.50
N ALA A 198 3.21 56.92 9.02
CA ALA A 198 3.70 57.05 10.41
C ALA A 198 3.04 56.33 11.63
N ILE A 199 3.81 55.41 12.24
CA ILE A 199 4.33 55.28 13.65
C ILE A 199 3.83 56.36 14.66
N PRO A 200 3.46 56.06 15.95
CA PRO A 200 4.40 55.48 16.92
C PRO A 200 3.93 54.51 18.04
N ALA A 201 4.91 53.66 18.39
CA ALA A 201 5.37 53.21 19.72
C ALA A 201 4.38 53.09 20.89
N ARG A 202 4.35 51.90 21.50
CA ARG A 202 4.65 51.69 22.94
C ARG A 202 4.68 50.20 23.29
N GLN A 203 5.84 49.72 23.75
CA GLN A 203 5.91 48.68 24.77
C GLN A 203 5.72 49.35 26.15
N PRO A 204 5.37 48.57 27.18
CA PRO A 204 6.39 48.26 28.16
C PRO A 204 6.41 46.80 28.61
N ALA A 205 7.53 46.49 29.25
CA ALA A 205 8.00 45.22 29.76
C ALA A 205 7.41 44.82 31.13
N CYS A 206 8.00 43.75 31.69
CA CYS A 206 7.92 43.23 33.06
C CYS A 206 6.65 42.42 33.39
N SER A 207 6.70 41.29 34.09
CA SER A 207 7.66 40.87 35.11
C SER A 207 7.65 39.35 35.30
N ALA A 208 8.79 38.85 35.78
CA ALA A 208 8.98 37.51 36.31
C ALA A 208 8.21 37.31 37.62
N SER A 209 7.82 36.07 37.91
CA SER A 209 7.81 35.56 39.28
C SER A 209 8.14 34.06 39.30
N ARG A 210 9.25 33.76 39.99
CA ARG A 210 9.59 32.44 40.54
C ARG A 210 8.73 32.20 41.77
N THR A 211 8.47 30.94 42.10
CA THR A 211 8.40 30.37 43.47
C THR A 211 8.20 28.85 43.31
N SER A 212 9.23 28.04 43.58
CA SER A 212 9.45 27.24 44.82
C SER A 212 8.43 26.10 44.99
N SER A 213 8.80 24.85 44.64
CA SER A 213 9.37 23.81 45.53
C SER A 213 8.43 23.33 46.65
N THR A 214 7.93 22.10 46.57
CA THR A 214 7.65 21.26 47.76
C THR A 214 7.75 19.76 47.47
N THR A 215 8.85 19.21 47.96
CA THR A 215 9.15 17.91 48.61
C THR A 215 8.01 16.97 49.03
N SER A 216 8.38 15.68 49.09
CA SER A 216 7.83 14.54 49.87
C SER A 216 6.60 13.82 49.30
N SER A 217 6.47 12.50 49.35
CA SER A 217 7.21 11.45 50.07
C SER A 217 6.70 10.07 49.63
N ARG A 218 7.58 9.08 49.70
CA ARG A 218 7.32 7.62 49.77
C ARG A 218 6.07 7.26 50.59
N THR A 219 5.34 6.24 50.15
CA THR A 219 4.81 5.18 51.04
C THR A 219 4.55 3.90 50.22
N THR A 220 5.44 2.92 50.36
CA THR A 220 5.14 1.47 50.28
C THR A 220 4.75 1.04 51.71
N PRO A 221 3.86 0.06 51.99
CA PRO A 221 4.14 -1.40 51.86
C PRO A 221 2.83 -2.26 51.75
N PRO A 222 2.75 -3.54 52.16
CA PRO A 222 3.54 -4.72 51.79
C PRO A 222 2.70 -5.86 51.17
N SER A 223 3.46 -6.82 50.63
CA SER A 223 3.15 -8.22 50.34
C SER A 223 2.27 -8.96 51.35
N ALA A 224 1.29 -9.72 50.83
CA ALA A 224 0.64 -10.82 51.53
C ALA A 224 0.94 -12.15 50.79
N THR A 225 1.75 -12.96 51.46
CA THR A 225 2.03 -14.37 51.19
C THR A 225 0.82 -15.21 51.61
N SER A 226 0.40 -16.19 50.81
CA SER A 226 -0.14 -17.45 51.37
C SER A 226 0.08 -18.65 50.45
N PRO A 227 0.29 -19.85 51.02
CA PRO A 227 0.81 -21.01 50.31
C PRO A 227 -0.24 -22.09 50.02
N ARG A 228 0.10 -22.94 49.05
CA ARG A 228 -0.18 -24.40 48.92
C ARG A 228 -1.60 -24.91 49.16
N ARG A 229 -2.12 -25.58 48.13
CA ARG A 229 -2.32 -27.04 48.17
C ARG A 229 -2.01 -27.65 46.82
#